data_AF-A0A086SZ84-F1
#
_entry.id   AF-A0A086SZ84-F1
#
_cell.length_a   1.000
_cell.length_b   1.000
_cell.length_c   1.000
_cell.angle_alpha   90.00
_cell.angle_beta   90.00
_cell.angle_gamma   90.00
#
_symmetry.space_group_name_H-M   'P 1'
#
loop_
_entity.id
_entity.type
_entity.pdbx_description
1 polymer ?
#
loop_
_entity_poly.entity_id
_entity_poly.type
_entity_poly.pdbx_seq_one_letter_code
_entity_poly.pdbx_strand_id
1 'polypeptide(L)'
;MAAPSLAAAESLPRFLLPRLSWKATTGPLASSTCRAHSRRHHQPTPRGQPTASFHSASPARPGPRSTVAQGRPSPILSRASFHTTAPRQRDHHFDTLKFVQRLESEGFTEEQAVAMMKVLNDVIEERYDHRPSFIIHPTTPHPQESSAVMSDNPNNSIQNLTRTMVLREDAAKATYTQKVDFAKLRSELLSADSTESNTTRSTHERLSNEIAKLNSRLRDEIGRTQASVRLDLNLEKGRIREEAVGQELKIKETETRIEQEVAALREKLEQVKFQTLQWLMGVCTGFAAVLLGAWRLLM
;
A
#
# COMPACT_ATOMS: atom_id res chain seq x y z
N MET A 1 -35.98 41.94 23.01
CA MET A 1 -36.46 40.54 23.14
C MET A 1 -36.18 39.83 21.82
N ALA A 2 -35.82 38.54 21.75
CA ALA A 2 -35.12 37.66 22.69
C ALA A 2 -34.72 36.37 21.92
N ALA A 3 -33.57 35.76 22.23
CA ALA A 3 -33.29 34.35 21.86
C ALA A 3 -33.73 33.44 23.04
N PRO A 4 -34.14 32.18 22.80
CA PRO A 4 -33.22 31.04 22.66
C PRO A 4 -33.51 30.22 21.38
N SER A 5 -32.58 29.55 20.70
CA SER A 5 -31.59 28.52 21.09
C SER A 5 -32.18 27.13 21.40
N LEU A 6 -31.91 26.15 20.53
CA LEU A 6 -31.79 24.74 20.89
C LEU A 6 -30.89 24.04 19.86
N ALA A 7 -29.99 23.19 20.33
CA ALA A 7 -29.04 22.45 19.50
C ALA A 7 -29.27 20.94 19.66
N ALA A 8 -29.18 20.20 18.56
CA ALA A 8 -29.09 18.75 18.54
C ALA A 8 -28.20 18.34 17.37
N ALA A 9 -26.95 17.99 17.66
CA ALA A 9 -26.10 17.26 16.73
C ALA A 9 -26.26 15.77 17.06
N GLU A 10 -26.90 15.01 16.17
CA GLU A 10 -27.08 13.57 16.36
C GLU A 10 -26.33 12.77 15.29
N SER A 11 -25.88 11.57 15.65
CA SER A 11 -24.73 10.94 15.02
C SER A 11 -25.11 9.94 13.93
N LEU A 12 -24.55 10.14 12.72
CA LEU A 12 -24.62 9.15 11.66
C LEU A 12 -23.88 7.86 12.09
N PRO A 13 -24.53 6.69 12.11
CA PRO A 13 -23.97 5.47 12.69
C PRO A 13 -22.86 4.84 11.81
N ARG A 14 -21.76 4.44 12.44
CA ARG A 14 -20.50 4.01 11.81
C ARG A 14 -20.51 2.56 11.28
N PHE A 15 -21.56 2.11 10.59
CA PHE A 15 -21.61 0.76 9.99
C PHE A 15 -21.34 0.68 8.47
N LEU A 16 -21.04 1.81 7.81
CA LEU A 16 -20.75 1.88 6.36
C LEU A 16 -19.25 2.13 6.06
N LEU A 17 -18.35 1.34 6.66
CA LEU A 17 -16.91 1.38 6.36
C LEU A 17 -16.33 -0.05 6.20
N PRO A 18 -15.86 -0.44 5.00
CA PRO A 18 -15.23 -1.75 4.79
C PRO A 18 -13.99 -1.94 5.66
N ARG A 19 -13.99 -2.97 6.52
CA ARG A 19 -12.87 -3.24 7.44
C ARG A 19 -11.77 -4.05 6.75
N LEU A 20 -10.86 -3.36 6.09
CA LEU A 20 -9.62 -3.93 5.54
C LEU A 20 -8.71 -4.47 6.67
N SER A 21 -8.89 -5.72 7.08
CA SER A 21 -8.07 -6.34 8.13
C SER A 21 -6.77 -6.92 7.56
N TRP A 22 -5.66 -6.21 7.77
CA TRP A 22 -4.32 -6.70 7.43
C TRP A 22 -3.86 -7.71 8.49
N LYS A 23 -4.13 -9.01 8.28
CA LYS A 23 -3.54 -10.08 9.10
C LYS A 23 -2.09 -10.34 8.66
N ALA A 24 -1.13 -9.84 9.44
CA ALA A 24 0.27 -10.23 9.32
C ALA A 24 0.47 -11.60 9.98
N THR A 25 0.96 -12.59 9.23
CA THR A 25 1.26 -13.93 9.74
C THR A 25 2.62 -13.95 10.42
N THR A 26 2.66 -14.03 11.76
CA THR A 26 3.87 -14.28 12.53
C THR A 26 3.90 -15.73 13.02
N GLY A 27 4.83 -16.52 12.49
CA GLY A 27 5.13 -17.87 12.99
C GLY A 27 5.99 -17.82 14.28
N PRO A 28 5.83 -18.75 15.23
CA PRO A 28 6.57 -18.76 16.48
C PRO A 28 7.94 -19.43 16.35
N LEU A 29 8.99 -18.84 16.95
CA LEU A 29 10.27 -19.51 17.17
C LEU A 29 10.89 -19.15 18.52
N ALA A 30 11.15 -20.21 19.30
CA ALA A 30 12.12 -20.35 20.38
C ALA A 30 12.36 -19.18 21.37
N SER A 31 11.84 -19.33 22.59
CA SER A 31 12.32 -18.62 23.78
C SER A 31 13.81 -18.90 24.04
N SER A 32 14.55 -17.91 24.56
CA SER A 32 15.87 -18.12 25.16
C SER A 32 16.09 -17.11 26.30
N THR A 33 16.51 -17.60 27.47
CA THR A 33 16.39 -16.87 28.74
C THR A 33 17.72 -16.71 29.48
N CYS A 34 18.25 -15.49 29.53
CA CYS A 34 19.23 -15.03 30.52
C CYS A 34 19.21 -13.48 30.57
N ARG A 35 18.56 -12.87 31.58
CA ARG A 35 19.00 -12.63 32.97
C ARG A 35 19.97 -11.45 33.09
N ALA A 36 19.48 -10.33 33.61
CA ALA A 36 20.23 -9.09 33.85
C ALA A 36 21.25 -9.20 35.01
N HIS A 37 22.21 -8.25 35.05
CA HIS A 37 23.06 -7.92 36.20
C HIS A 37 23.27 -6.38 36.28
N SER A 38 23.77 -5.90 37.42
CA SER A 38 23.51 -4.54 37.93
C SER A 38 24.55 -3.46 37.63
N ARG A 39 24.11 -2.20 37.80
CA ARG A 39 24.89 -0.94 37.86
C ARG A 39 26.23 -1.03 38.62
N ARG A 40 27.21 -0.21 38.19
CA ARG A 40 27.88 0.77 39.07
C ARG A 40 28.41 1.99 38.27
N HIS A 41 28.61 3.11 38.95
CA HIS A 41 29.16 4.37 38.39
C HIS A 41 30.70 4.39 38.45
N HIS A 42 31.35 5.22 37.62
CA HIS A 42 32.26 6.32 38.03
C HIS A 42 32.77 7.14 36.81
N GLN A 43 33.51 8.22 37.08
CA GLN A 43 34.00 9.31 36.19
C GLN A 43 35.37 9.79 36.78
N PRO A 44 36.21 10.68 36.18
CA PRO A 44 36.26 11.27 34.82
C PRO A 44 37.65 11.15 34.10
N THR A 45 37.85 11.97 33.06
CA THR A 45 39.04 12.35 32.21
C THR A 45 40.38 12.65 32.94
N PRO A 46 41.59 12.83 32.29
CA PRO A 46 41.83 13.42 30.93
C PRO A 46 43.09 13.05 30.07
N ARG A 47 43.13 13.65 28.86
CA ARG A 47 44.29 14.07 27.99
C ARG A 47 45.38 13.07 27.52
N GLY A 48 45.61 13.02 26.19
CA GLY A 48 46.83 12.46 25.58
C GLY A 48 46.86 12.46 24.02
N GLN A 49 47.70 13.31 23.43
CA GLN A 49 48.23 13.32 22.05
C GLN A 49 49.73 13.69 22.16
N PRO A 50 50.62 13.58 21.14
CA PRO A 50 50.43 13.20 19.72
C PRO A 50 50.80 11.70 19.51
N THR A 51 51.36 11.11 18.44
CA THR A 51 52.06 11.54 17.20
C THR A 51 51.72 10.61 16.00
N ALA A 52 52.42 10.77 14.87
CA ALA A 52 52.35 9.89 13.70
C ALA A 52 53.77 9.57 13.16
N SER A 53 53.96 8.40 12.56
CA SER A 53 55.04 8.13 11.60
C SER A 53 54.71 6.95 10.67
N PHE A 54 55.22 7.00 9.44
CA PHE A 54 55.17 5.90 8.47
C PHE A 54 56.42 5.02 8.63
N HIS A 55 56.29 3.70 8.50
CA HIS A 55 57.40 2.84 8.10
C HIS A 55 56.94 1.78 7.07
N SER A 56 57.89 1.30 6.28
CA SER A 56 57.67 0.59 5.02
C SER A 56 58.54 -0.67 4.92
N ALA A 57 58.37 -1.40 3.82
CA ALA A 57 59.20 -2.51 3.30
C ALA A 57 58.94 -3.94 3.84
N SER A 58 58.52 -4.77 2.88
CA SER A 58 58.65 -6.23 2.76
C SER A 58 60.16 -6.64 2.60
N PRO A 59 60.60 -7.92 2.37
CA PRO A 59 59.95 -8.95 1.53
C PRO A 59 60.15 -10.45 1.88
N ALA A 60 59.41 -11.31 1.16
CA ALA A 60 59.81 -12.69 0.84
C ALA A 60 59.25 -13.09 -0.56
N ARG A 61 60.03 -13.83 -1.37
CA ARG A 61 59.68 -14.28 -2.74
C ARG A 61 60.57 -15.49 -3.13
N PRO A 62 60.05 -16.55 -3.79
CA PRO A 62 60.16 -16.72 -5.26
C PRO A 62 58.78 -17.09 -5.89
N GLY A 63 58.51 -17.14 -7.20
CA GLY A 63 59.34 -17.08 -8.42
C GLY A 63 59.54 -18.46 -9.07
N PRO A 64 59.64 -18.61 -10.42
CA PRO A 64 58.99 -17.84 -11.51
C PRO A 64 58.49 -18.73 -12.70
N ARG A 65 57.59 -18.21 -13.56
CA ARG A 65 57.59 -18.55 -15.02
C ARG A 65 56.84 -17.53 -15.87
N SER A 66 57.28 -17.36 -17.12
CA SER A 66 56.69 -16.47 -18.13
C SER A 66 56.29 -17.27 -19.37
N THR A 67 55.20 -16.89 -20.06
CA THR A 67 55.13 -16.92 -21.55
C THR A 67 53.92 -16.13 -22.09
N VAL A 68 54.20 -15.31 -23.13
CA VAL A 68 53.35 -14.95 -24.29
C VAL A 68 51.90 -14.50 -24.06
N ALA A 69 51.62 -13.26 -24.49
CA ALA A 69 50.27 -12.81 -24.83
C ALA A 69 49.95 -13.10 -26.31
N GLN A 70 48.73 -13.58 -26.59
CA GLN A 70 48.09 -13.51 -27.91
C GLN A 70 46.63 -13.12 -27.72
N GLY A 71 46.13 -12.21 -28.56
CA GLY A 71 44.76 -11.70 -28.47
C GLY A 71 43.71 -12.69 -29.00
N ARG A 72 42.47 -12.54 -28.54
CA ARG A 72 41.27 -13.13 -29.16
C ARG A 72 40.18 -12.07 -29.31
N PRO A 73 39.43 -12.05 -30.43
CA PRO A 73 38.39 -11.05 -30.67
C PRO A 73 37.11 -11.38 -29.89
N SER A 74 36.36 -10.33 -29.53
CA SER A 74 35.02 -10.44 -28.95
C SER A 74 33.99 -10.84 -30.02
N PRO A 75 33.25 -11.96 -29.87
CA PRO A 75 32.10 -12.25 -30.72
C PRO A 75 30.88 -11.45 -30.26
N ILE A 76 30.19 -10.83 -31.22
CA ILE A 76 28.96 -10.03 -30.99
C ILE A 76 27.72 -10.92 -31.17
N LEU A 77 26.67 -10.66 -30.39
CA LEU A 77 25.28 -11.14 -30.56
C LEU A 77 25.04 -12.67 -30.63
N SER A 78 25.11 -13.34 -29.47
CA SER A 78 24.46 -14.66 -29.28
C SER A 78 23.03 -14.53 -28.75
N ARG A 79 22.09 -14.31 -29.66
CA ARG A 79 20.61 -14.40 -29.55
C ARG A 79 20.06 -14.83 -28.17
N ALA A 80 19.75 -13.86 -27.31
CA ALA A 80 18.90 -14.08 -26.13
C ALA A 80 17.56 -14.67 -26.60
N SER A 81 17.33 -15.95 -26.29
CA SER A 81 16.21 -16.70 -26.84
C SER A 81 15.01 -16.58 -25.93
N PHE A 82 13.88 -16.10 -26.46
CA PHE A 82 12.65 -15.90 -25.70
C PHE A 82 12.17 -17.23 -25.10
N HIS A 83 12.21 -17.34 -23.78
CA HIS A 83 11.69 -18.51 -23.06
C HIS A 83 10.16 -18.48 -23.07
N THR A 84 9.55 -19.03 -24.13
CA THR A 84 8.17 -19.52 -24.04
C THR A 84 8.16 -20.65 -23.01
N THR A 85 7.47 -20.44 -21.90
CA THR A 85 7.23 -21.50 -20.91
C THR A 85 6.40 -22.60 -21.57
N ALA A 86 6.86 -23.85 -21.45
CA ALA A 86 6.12 -24.98 -22.00
C ALA A 86 4.69 -25.01 -21.43
N PRO A 87 3.65 -25.19 -22.26
CA PRO A 87 2.28 -25.18 -21.78
C PRO A 87 2.06 -26.39 -20.86
N ARG A 88 2.07 -26.15 -19.55
CA ARG A 88 1.50 -27.11 -18.61
C ARG A 88 0.02 -27.20 -18.91
N GLN A 89 -0.39 -28.29 -19.55
CA GLN A 89 -1.77 -28.72 -19.56
C GLN A 89 -2.24 -28.79 -18.11
N ARG A 90 -3.06 -27.79 -17.74
CA ARG A 90 -3.81 -27.78 -16.50
C ARG A 90 -5.18 -28.32 -16.89
N ASP A 91 -5.48 -29.53 -16.46
CA ASP A 91 -6.83 -30.04 -16.58
C ASP A 91 -7.70 -29.23 -15.61
N HIS A 92 -8.38 -28.22 -16.15
CA HIS A 92 -9.27 -27.31 -15.44
C HIS A 92 -10.59 -28.02 -15.10
N HIS A 93 -10.49 -29.14 -14.38
CA HIS A 93 -11.65 -29.86 -13.88
C HIS A 93 -12.40 -28.98 -12.87
N PHE A 94 -13.61 -28.60 -13.23
CA PHE A 94 -14.46 -27.75 -12.39
C PHE A 94 -15.05 -28.58 -11.25
N ASP A 95 -14.47 -28.40 -10.06
CA ASP A 95 -14.90 -29.11 -8.85
C ASP A 95 -15.97 -28.28 -8.12
N THR A 96 -17.22 -28.69 -8.34
CA THR A 96 -18.44 -28.11 -7.75
C THR A 96 -18.35 -27.95 -6.23
N LEU A 97 -17.79 -28.94 -5.52
CA LEU A 97 -17.72 -28.95 -4.06
C LEU A 97 -16.65 -27.99 -3.54
N LYS A 98 -15.47 -27.94 -4.18
CA LYS A 98 -14.41 -26.97 -3.82
C LYS A 98 -14.80 -25.52 -4.09
N PHE A 99 -15.71 -25.26 -5.04
CA PHE A 99 -16.26 -23.93 -5.27
C PHE A 99 -17.21 -23.51 -4.13
N VAL A 100 -18.13 -24.40 -3.74
CA VAL A 100 -19.08 -24.17 -2.63
C VAL A 100 -18.35 -23.93 -1.30
N GLN A 101 -17.43 -24.83 -0.93
CA GLN A 101 -16.58 -24.68 0.28
C GLN A 101 -15.77 -23.38 0.30
N ARG A 102 -15.43 -22.85 -0.88
CA ARG A 102 -14.70 -21.58 -0.99
C ARG A 102 -15.61 -20.38 -0.72
N LEU A 103 -16.82 -20.37 -1.26
CA LEU A 103 -17.81 -19.33 -0.95
C LEU A 103 -18.17 -19.32 0.54
N GLU A 104 -18.33 -20.50 1.15
CA GLU A 104 -18.49 -20.63 2.61
C GLU A 104 -17.31 -20.00 3.37
N SER A 105 -16.06 -20.27 2.94
CA SER A 105 -14.86 -19.68 3.54
C SER A 105 -14.74 -18.16 3.33
N GLU A 106 -15.43 -17.62 2.32
CA GLU A 106 -15.51 -16.18 2.01
C GLU A 106 -16.76 -15.51 2.64
N GLY A 107 -17.61 -16.28 3.34
CA GLY A 107 -18.68 -15.77 4.23
C GLY A 107 -20.12 -15.97 3.73
N PHE A 108 -20.34 -16.75 2.66
CA PHE A 108 -21.68 -17.11 2.18
C PHE A 108 -22.26 -18.32 2.95
N THR A 109 -23.59 -18.50 2.94
CA THR A 109 -24.21 -19.75 3.44
C THR A 109 -24.17 -20.85 2.38
N GLU A 110 -24.32 -22.11 2.79
CA GLU A 110 -24.35 -23.27 1.88
C GLU A 110 -25.43 -23.11 0.80
N GLU A 111 -26.63 -22.64 1.16
CA GLU A 111 -27.74 -22.44 0.23
C GLU A 111 -27.44 -21.32 -0.78
N GLN A 112 -26.75 -20.26 -0.35
CA GLN A 112 -26.30 -19.18 -1.23
C GLN A 112 -25.20 -19.66 -2.19
N ALA A 113 -24.25 -20.45 -1.70
CA ALA A 113 -23.19 -21.03 -2.52
C ALA A 113 -23.74 -22.03 -3.55
N VAL A 114 -24.72 -22.85 -3.17
CA VAL A 114 -25.46 -23.75 -4.07
C VAL A 114 -26.34 -22.97 -5.07
N ALA A 115 -26.92 -21.83 -4.67
CA ALA A 115 -27.65 -20.96 -5.60
C ALA A 115 -26.71 -20.31 -6.63
N MET A 116 -25.55 -19.81 -6.22
CA MET A 116 -24.53 -19.28 -7.13
C MET A 116 -23.95 -20.36 -8.05
N MET A 117 -23.82 -21.60 -7.56
CA MET A 117 -23.44 -22.75 -8.39
C MET A 117 -24.44 -23.01 -9.51
N LYS A 118 -25.75 -22.97 -9.22
CA LYS A 118 -26.81 -23.14 -10.23
C LYS A 118 -26.73 -22.05 -11.29
N VAL A 119 -26.67 -20.77 -10.89
CA VAL A 119 -26.51 -19.66 -11.83
C VAL A 119 -25.24 -19.80 -12.69
N LEU A 120 -24.14 -20.32 -12.13
CA LEU A 120 -22.93 -20.59 -12.92
C LEU A 120 -23.13 -21.74 -13.93
N ASN A 121 -23.83 -22.81 -13.53
CA ASN A 121 -24.19 -23.92 -14.41
C ASN A 121 -25.11 -23.45 -15.54
N ASP A 122 -26.15 -22.69 -15.22
CA ASP A 122 -27.12 -22.13 -16.16
C ASP A 122 -26.40 -21.24 -17.22
N VAL A 123 -25.46 -20.38 -16.79
CA VAL A 123 -24.65 -19.55 -17.70
C VAL A 123 -23.65 -20.38 -18.52
N ILE A 124 -23.16 -21.51 -18.00
CA ILE A 124 -22.28 -22.43 -18.75
C ILE A 124 -23.09 -23.20 -19.81
N GLU A 125 -24.28 -23.69 -19.46
CA GLU A 125 -25.20 -24.35 -20.41
C GLU A 125 -25.71 -23.37 -21.46
N GLU A 126 -26.11 -22.14 -21.08
CA GLU A 126 -26.43 -21.05 -22.01
C GLU A 126 -25.26 -20.80 -22.98
N ARG A 127 -24.01 -20.81 -22.51
CA ARG A 127 -22.81 -20.65 -23.35
C ARG A 127 -22.52 -21.83 -24.29
N TYR A 128 -23.03 -23.03 -23.99
CA TYR A 128 -22.99 -24.16 -24.92
C TYR A 128 -24.13 -24.10 -25.95
N ASP A 129 -25.34 -23.71 -25.53
CA ASP A 129 -26.53 -23.65 -26.38
C ASP A 129 -26.52 -22.42 -27.34
N HIS A 130 -26.00 -21.28 -26.86
CA HIS A 130 -25.69 -20.10 -27.69
C HIS A 130 -24.34 -20.19 -28.43
N ARG A 131 -23.75 -21.40 -28.57
CA ARG A 131 -22.72 -21.59 -29.60
C ARG A 131 -23.41 -21.42 -30.96
N PRO A 132 -23.08 -20.38 -31.76
CA PRO A 132 -23.70 -20.22 -33.07
C PRO A 132 -23.37 -21.48 -33.87
N SER A 133 -24.41 -22.19 -34.30
CA SER A 133 -24.30 -23.36 -35.15
C SER A 133 -23.87 -22.92 -36.54
N PHE A 134 -22.59 -22.54 -36.68
CA PHE A 134 -21.87 -22.48 -37.94
C PHE A 134 -21.57 -23.91 -38.41
N ILE A 135 -22.65 -24.68 -38.53
CA ILE A 135 -22.75 -25.74 -39.52
C ILE A 135 -22.47 -25.04 -40.84
N ILE A 136 -21.28 -25.29 -41.39
CA ILE A 136 -21.09 -25.13 -42.82
C ILE A 136 -22.08 -26.11 -43.43
N HIS A 137 -23.24 -25.62 -43.83
CA HIS A 137 -24.16 -26.39 -44.65
C HIS A 137 -23.43 -26.60 -45.99
N PRO A 138 -22.99 -27.82 -46.35
CA PRO A 138 -22.94 -28.12 -47.76
C PRO A 138 -24.36 -27.92 -48.27
N THR A 139 -24.54 -27.14 -49.34
CA THR A 139 -25.86 -26.92 -49.93
C THR A 139 -26.30 -28.17 -50.71
N THR A 140 -26.49 -29.28 -50.00
CA THR A 140 -27.11 -30.50 -50.51
C THR A 140 -28.55 -30.14 -50.89
N PRO A 141 -28.92 -30.21 -52.18
CA PRO A 141 -30.28 -29.88 -52.59
C PRO A 141 -31.24 -30.90 -51.98
N HIS A 142 -32.13 -30.44 -51.10
CA HIS A 142 -33.16 -31.27 -50.52
C HIS A 142 -34.09 -31.74 -51.65
N PRO A 143 -34.27 -33.05 -51.88
CA PRO A 143 -35.34 -33.52 -52.74
C PRO A 143 -36.66 -33.11 -52.08
N GLN A 144 -37.54 -32.42 -52.82
CA GLN A 144 -38.93 -32.32 -52.39
C GLN A 144 -39.60 -33.67 -52.61
N GLU A 145 -40.51 -34.06 -51.72
CA GLU A 145 -41.39 -35.20 -51.95
C GLU A 145 -42.41 -34.87 -53.05
N SER A 146 -42.01 -35.03 -54.31
CA SER A 146 -42.96 -35.15 -55.41
C SER A 146 -43.35 -36.63 -55.55
N SER A 147 -44.46 -37.00 -54.91
CA SER A 147 -45.15 -38.29 -55.04
C SER A 147 -45.82 -38.44 -56.43
N ALA A 148 -45.03 -38.23 -57.47
CA ALA A 148 -45.40 -38.34 -58.87
C ALA A 148 -44.81 -39.64 -59.44
N VAL A 149 -45.73 -40.54 -59.84
CA VAL A 149 -45.54 -41.82 -60.54
C VAL A 149 -44.20 -41.93 -61.28
N MET A 150 -43.46 -43.03 -61.02
CA MET A 150 -42.24 -43.40 -61.74
C MET A 150 -42.55 -43.81 -63.18
N SER A 151 -42.80 -42.79 -64.01
CA SER A 151 -42.77 -42.88 -65.46
C SER A 151 -41.35 -42.55 -65.90
N ASP A 152 -40.56 -43.57 -66.19
CA ASP A 152 -39.19 -43.48 -66.71
C ASP A 152 -39.18 -42.93 -68.15
N ASN A 153 -39.59 -41.67 -68.28
CA ASN A 153 -39.39 -40.90 -69.50
C ASN A 153 -37.94 -40.38 -69.50
N PRO A 154 -37.04 -40.92 -70.34
CA PRO A 154 -35.62 -40.57 -70.31
C PRO A 154 -35.39 -39.07 -70.55
N ASN A 155 -36.32 -38.38 -71.22
CA ASN A 155 -36.28 -36.94 -71.43
C ASN A 155 -36.25 -36.15 -70.10
N ASN A 156 -36.95 -36.60 -69.05
CA ASN A 156 -36.97 -35.90 -67.76
C ASN A 156 -35.63 -36.07 -67.00
N SER A 157 -35.06 -37.28 -67.03
CA SER A 157 -33.73 -37.55 -66.43
C SER A 157 -32.63 -36.74 -67.12
N ILE A 158 -32.63 -36.71 -68.46
CA ILE A 158 -31.72 -35.87 -69.25
C ILE A 158 -31.92 -34.38 -68.92
N GLN A 159 -33.15 -33.87 -68.81
CA GLN A 159 -33.39 -32.48 -68.45
C GLN A 159 -32.94 -32.13 -67.02
N ASN A 160 -33.12 -33.02 -66.04
CA ASN A 160 -32.63 -32.80 -64.67
C ASN A 160 -31.09 -32.82 -64.62
N LEU A 161 -30.45 -33.75 -65.34
CA LEU A 161 -28.99 -33.76 -65.52
C LEU A 161 -28.51 -32.47 -66.20
N THR A 162 -29.16 -31.99 -67.27
CA THR A 162 -28.83 -30.72 -67.93
C THR A 162 -29.08 -29.51 -67.02
N ARG A 163 -30.05 -29.57 -66.10
CA ARG A 163 -30.33 -28.52 -65.10
C ARG A 163 -29.31 -28.48 -63.96
N THR A 164 -28.60 -29.58 -63.70
CA THR A 164 -27.60 -29.70 -62.62
C THR A 164 -26.15 -29.71 -63.13
N MET A 165 -25.92 -30.00 -64.41
CA MET A 165 -24.63 -29.82 -65.08
C MET A 165 -24.33 -28.34 -65.31
N VAL A 166 -23.48 -27.76 -64.46
CA VAL A 166 -22.93 -26.41 -64.68
C VAL A 166 -21.95 -26.44 -65.86
N LEU A 167 -22.11 -25.49 -66.79
CA LEU A 167 -21.18 -25.28 -67.90
C LEU A 167 -19.75 -25.06 -67.35
N ARG A 168 -18.75 -25.71 -67.97
CA ARG A 168 -17.33 -25.61 -67.57
C ARG A 168 -16.83 -24.16 -67.45
N GLU A 169 -17.36 -23.28 -68.30
CA GLU A 169 -17.05 -21.85 -68.30
C GLU A 169 -17.62 -21.14 -67.05
N ASP A 170 -18.87 -21.37 -66.69
CA ASP A 170 -19.52 -20.71 -65.55
C ASP A 170 -19.02 -21.27 -64.21
N ALA A 171 -18.71 -22.56 -64.15
CA ALA A 171 -17.98 -23.16 -63.02
C ALA A 171 -16.59 -22.52 -62.85
N ALA A 172 -15.89 -22.21 -63.96
CA ALA A 172 -14.60 -21.51 -63.91
C ALA A 172 -14.75 -20.04 -63.49
N LYS A 173 -15.78 -19.31 -63.97
CA LYS A 173 -16.12 -17.95 -63.53
C LYS A 173 -16.40 -17.90 -62.03
N ALA A 174 -17.27 -18.77 -61.52
CA ALA A 174 -17.60 -18.85 -60.09
C ALA A 174 -16.36 -19.20 -59.23
N THR A 175 -15.50 -20.11 -59.72
CA THR A 175 -14.21 -20.42 -59.06
C THR A 175 -13.24 -19.24 -59.09
N TYR A 176 -13.26 -18.42 -60.14
CA TYR A 176 -12.42 -17.23 -60.25
C TYR A 176 -12.88 -16.11 -59.32
N THR A 177 -14.17 -15.77 -59.31
CA THR A 177 -14.72 -14.75 -58.39
C THR A 177 -14.47 -15.15 -56.94
N GLN A 178 -14.77 -16.40 -56.56
CA GLN A 178 -14.51 -16.92 -55.22
C GLN A 178 -13.03 -16.79 -54.80
N LYS A 179 -12.09 -17.01 -55.72
CA LYS A 179 -10.64 -16.82 -55.46
C LYS A 179 -10.25 -15.35 -55.29
N VAL A 180 -10.85 -14.44 -56.06
CA VAL A 180 -10.65 -12.99 -55.90
C VAL A 180 -11.25 -12.51 -54.57
N ASP A 181 -12.44 -12.98 -54.21
CA ASP A 181 -13.10 -12.66 -52.95
C ASP A 181 -12.29 -13.17 -51.74
N PHE A 182 -11.76 -14.40 -51.79
CA PHE A 182 -10.85 -14.90 -50.75
C PHE A 182 -9.53 -14.11 -50.67
N ALA A 183 -8.97 -13.66 -51.79
CA ALA A 183 -7.78 -12.82 -51.79
C ALA A 183 -8.06 -11.43 -51.18
N LYS A 184 -9.22 -10.85 -51.49
CA LYS A 184 -9.70 -9.58 -50.93
C LYS A 184 -9.95 -9.71 -49.42
N LEU A 185 -10.75 -10.69 -48.98
CA LEU A 185 -11.02 -10.94 -47.56
C LEU A 185 -9.74 -11.18 -46.76
N ARG A 186 -8.75 -11.88 -47.33
CA ARG A 186 -7.43 -12.07 -46.69
C ARG A 186 -6.64 -10.76 -46.58
N SER A 187 -6.72 -9.90 -47.60
CA SER A 187 -6.08 -8.57 -47.56
C SER A 187 -6.75 -7.65 -46.53
N GLU A 188 -8.09 -7.64 -46.48
CA GLU A 188 -8.87 -6.86 -45.53
C GLU A 188 -8.59 -7.33 -44.10
N LEU A 189 -8.66 -8.64 -43.82
CA LEU A 189 -8.33 -9.24 -42.53
C LEU A 189 -6.91 -8.89 -42.06
N LEU A 190 -5.90 -9.03 -42.93
CA LEU A 190 -4.51 -8.69 -42.60
C LEU A 190 -4.34 -7.19 -42.30
N SER A 191 -5.05 -6.33 -43.03
CA SER A 191 -5.02 -4.87 -42.79
C SER A 191 -5.75 -4.47 -41.50
N ALA A 192 -6.85 -5.15 -41.16
CA ALA A 192 -7.60 -4.93 -39.93
C ALA A 192 -6.81 -5.39 -38.70
N ASP A 193 -6.30 -6.63 -38.70
CA ASP A 193 -5.44 -7.19 -37.65
C ASP A 193 -4.21 -6.31 -37.39
N SER A 194 -3.52 -5.89 -38.45
CA SER A 194 -2.40 -4.96 -38.34
C SER A 194 -2.82 -3.61 -37.75
N THR A 195 -4.00 -3.08 -38.10
CA THR A 195 -4.47 -1.79 -37.58
C THR A 195 -4.90 -1.88 -36.11
N GLU A 196 -5.62 -2.94 -35.73
CA GLU A 196 -6.04 -3.19 -34.34
C GLU A 196 -4.84 -3.49 -33.43
N SER A 197 -3.87 -4.26 -33.91
CA SER A 197 -2.61 -4.54 -33.23
C SER A 197 -1.77 -3.27 -33.02
N ASN A 198 -1.61 -2.43 -34.06
CA ASN A 198 -0.88 -1.17 -33.95
C ASN A 198 -1.57 -0.13 -33.04
N THR A 199 -2.91 -0.05 -33.09
CA THR A 199 -3.66 0.87 -32.20
C THR A 199 -3.61 0.42 -30.74
N THR A 200 -3.83 -0.88 -30.48
CA THR A 200 -3.70 -1.50 -29.14
C THR A 200 -2.29 -1.34 -28.58
N ARG A 201 -1.26 -1.53 -29.41
CA ARG A 201 0.14 -1.28 -29.02
C ARG A 201 0.37 0.19 -28.68
N SER A 202 -0.13 1.13 -29.49
CA SER A 202 0.05 2.56 -29.24
C SER A 202 -0.68 3.03 -27.98
N THR A 203 -1.87 2.51 -27.67
CA THR A 203 -2.56 2.81 -26.41
C THR A 203 -1.84 2.21 -25.21
N HIS A 204 -1.34 0.98 -25.30
CA HIS A 204 -0.51 0.35 -24.25
C HIS A 204 0.79 1.14 -23.98
N GLU A 205 1.50 1.56 -25.03
CA GLU A 205 2.71 2.39 -24.90
C GLU A 205 2.39 3.78 -24.29
N ARG A 206 1.26 4.40 -24.63
CA ARG A 206 0.80 5.65 -23.99
C ARG A 206 0.47 5.47 -22.51
N LEU A 207 -0.37 4.48 -22.17
CA LEU A 207 -0.79 4.20 -20.79
C LEU A 207 0.41 3.84 -19.90
N SER A 208 1.37 3.07 -20.42
CA SER A 208 2.63 2.77 -19.71
C SER A 208 3.41 4.04 -19.36
N ASN A 209 3.54 4.97 -20.32
CA ASN A 209 4.20 6.26 -20.09
C ASN A 209 3.43 7.15 -19.10
N GLU A 210 2.09 7.14 -19.12
CA GLU A 210 1.25 7.87 -18.17
C GLU A 210 1.35 7.30 -16.75
N ILE A 211 1.37 5.98 -16.61
CA ILE A 211 1.60 5.29 -15.32
C ILE A 211 2.98 5.65 -14.75
N ALA A 212 4.03 5.63 -15.58
CA ALA A 212 5.38 6.04 -15.16
C ALA A 212 5.43 7.51 -14.70
N LYS A 213 4.79 8.41 -15.46
CA LYS A 213 4.68 9.84 -15.16
C LYS A 213 3.88 10.11 -13.88
N LEU A 214 2.80 9.37 -13.63
CA LEU A 214 2.00 9.46 -12.41
C LEU A 214 2.76 8.93 -11.19
N ASN A 215 3.48 7.81 -11.34
CA ASN A 215 4.34 7.25 -10.29
C ASN A 215 5.45 8.23 -9.88
N SER A 216 6.09 8.91 -10.83
CA SER A 216 7.04 9.98 -10.54
C SER A 216 6.38 11.14 -9.76
N ARG A 217 5.25 11.65 -10.25
CA ARG A 217 4.52 12.77 -9.59
C ARG A 217 4.13 12.44 -8.16
N LEU A 218 3.59 11.25 -7.92
CA LEU A 218 3.21 10.78 -6.59
C LEU A 218 4.45 10.66 -5.67
N ARG A 219 5.59 10.18 -6.17
CA ARG A 219 6.85 10.17 -5.40
C ARG A 219 7.32 11.57 -5.05
N ASP A 220 7.25 12.51 -6.00
CA ASP A 220 7.65 13.90 -5.78
C ASP A 220 6.73 14.60 -4.77
N GLU A 221 5.42 14.37 -4.85
CA GLU A 221 4.42 14.93 -3.93
C GLU A 221 4.51 14.31 -2.53
N ILE A 222 4.73 13.00 -2.40
CA ILE A 222 5.05 12.34 -1.14
C ILE A 222 6.37 12.90 -0.55
N GLY A 223 7.38 13.13 -1.39
CA GLY A 223 8.64 13.74 -0.97
C GLY A 223 8.46 15.18 -0.44
N ARG A 224 7.73 16.03 -1.16
CA ARG A 224 7.43 17.42 -0.75
C ARG A 224 6.59 17.46 0.53
N THR A 225 5.52 16.67 0.61
CA THR A 225 4.65 16.64 1.80
C THR A 225 5.38 16.07 3.01
N GLN A 226 6.18 15.00 2.87
CA GLN A 226 7.01 14.48 3.95
C GLN A 226 8.08 15.50 4.40
N ALA A 227 8.70 16.25 3.49
CA ALA A 227 9.62 17.32 3.83
C ALA A 227 8.94 18.48 4.58
N SER A 228 7.74 18.88 4.13
CA SER A 228 6.92 19.92 4.78
C SER A 228 6.51 19.50 6.20
N VAL A 229 5.97 18.29 6.39
CA VAL A 229 5.60 17.78 7.72
C VAL A 229 6.82 17.62 8.64
N ARG A 230 7.99 17.25 8.10
CA ARG A 230 9.24 17.23 8.88
C ARG A 230 9.69 18.62 9.30
N LEU A 231 9.53 19.64 8.46
CA LEU A 231 9.84 21.02 8.81
C LEU A 231 8.88 21.54 9.89
N ASP A 232 7.58 21.34 9.70
CA ASP A 232 6.51 21.71 10.62
C ASP A 232 6.74 21.11 12.03
N LEU A 233 6.96 19.80 12.12
CA LEU A 233 7.29 19.12 13.38
C LEU A 233 8.60 19.61 14.03
N ASN A 234 9.58 20.06 13.24
CA ASN A 234 10.82 20.62 13.79
C ASN A 234 10.63 22.06 14.31
N LEU A 235 9.82 22.87 13.63
CA LEU A 235 9.47 24.23 14.07
C LEU A 235 8.60 24.17 15.33
N GLU A 236 7.58 23.31 15.35
CA GLU A 236 6.70 23.10 16.51
C GLU A 236 7.47 22.55 17.71
N LYS A 237 8.42 21.62 17.49
CA LYS A 237 9.34 21.16 18.54
C LYS A 237 10.28 22.27 19.05
N GLY A 238 10.62 23.24 18.20
CA GLY A 238 11.29 24.47 18.61
C GLY A 238 10.41 25.31 19.52
N ARG A 239 9.19 25.64 19.06
CA ARG A 239 8.20 26.44 19.79
C ARG A 239 7.85 25.84 21.15
N ILE A 240 7.56 24.54 21.23
CA ILE A 240 7.30 23.82 22.49
C ILE A 240 8.49 23.92 23.44
N ARG A 241 9.73 23.90 22.93
CA ARG A 241 10.94 24.05 23.76
C ARG A 241 11.09 25.50 24.27
N GLU A 242 10.82 26.49 23.44
CA GLU A 242 10.84 27.91 23.83
C GLU A 242 9.76 28.22 24.87
N GLU A 243 8.54 27.69 24.69
CA GLU A 243 7.46 27.79 25.65
C GLU A 243 7.78 27.09 26.98
N ALA A 244 8.39 25.90 26.95
CA ALA A 244 8.85 25.20 28.15
C ALA A 244 9.94 25.98 28.92
N VAL A 245 10.92 26.56 28.22
CA VAL A 245 11.94 27.42 28.85
C VAL A 245 11.31 28.71 29.39
N GLY A 246 10.32 29.28 28.69
CA GLY A 246 9.54 30.43 29.16
C GLY A 246 8.70 30.12 30.42
N GLN A 247 8.21 28.90 30.56
CA GLN A 247 7.57 28.42 31.79
C GLN A 247 8.59 28.20 32.92
N GLU A 248 9.75 27.60 32.62
CA GLU A 248 10.83 27.39 33.61
C GLU A 248 11.33 28.73 34.20
N LEU A 249 11.44 29.78 33.38
CA LEU A 249 11.79 31.12 33.85
C LEU A 249 10.72 31.73 34.76
N LYS A 250 9.43 31.62 34.40
CA LYS A 250 8.32 32.09 35.24
C LYS A 250 8.24 31.36 36.58
N ILE A 251 8.53 30.05 36.59
CA ILE A 251 8.59 29.25 37.82
C ILE A 251 9.70 29.80 38.74
N LYS A 252 10.90 30.06 38.22
CA LYS A 252 12.02 30.63 39.00
C LYS A 252 11.76 32.06 39.49
N GLU A 253 11.06 32.87 38.71
CA GLU A 253 10.57 34.19 39.14
C GLU A 253 9.60 34.05 40.34
N THR A 254 8.65 33.12 40.27
CA THR A 254 7.75 32.85 41.41
C THR A 254 8.46 32.22 42.62
N GLU A 255 9.46 31.37 42.39
CA GLU A 255 10.26 30.70 43.43
C GLU A 255 11.07 31.73 44.23
N THR A 256 11.87 32.57 43.54
CA THR A 256 12.63 33.66 44.18
C THR A 256 11.73 34.70 44.84
N ARG A 257 10.52 34.95 44.31
CA ARG A 257 9.53 35.80 44.97
C ARG A 257 8.99 35.16 46.26
N ILE A 258 8.72 33.85 46.27
CA ILE A 258 8.30 33.13 47.48
C ILE A 258 9.40 33.17 48.54
N GLU A 259 10.67 33.01 48.17
CA GLU A 259 11.81 33.17 49.08
C GLU A 259 11.86 34.57 49.72
N GLN A 260 11.63 35.64 48.93
CA GLN A 260 11.56 37.01 49.42
C GLN A 260 10.37 37.24 50.37
N GLU A 261 9.18 36.73 50.02
CA GLU A 261 7.98 36.85 50.87
C GLU A 261 8.15 36.06 52.18
N VAL A 262 8.80 34.88 52.15
CA VAL A 262 9.17 34.11 53.35
C VAL A 262 10.20 34.84 54.23
N ALA A 263 11.22 35.47 53.62
CA ALA A 263 12.20 36.27 54.36
C ALA A 263 11.54 37.47 55.07
N ALA A 264 10.67 38.21 54.37
CA ALA A 264 9.93 39.34 54.94
C ALA A 264 8.92 38.92 56.03
N LEU A 265 8.30 37.73 55.91
CA LEU A 265 7.47 37.16 56.98
C LEU A 265 8.29 36.76 58.20
N ARG A 266 9.52 36.25 58.00
CA ARG A 266 10.45 35.92 59.09
C ARG A 266 10.91 37.18 59.83
N GLU A 267 11.27 38.24 59.13
CA GLU A 267 11.63 39.53 59.74
C GLU A 267 10.50 40.06 60.63
N LYS A 268 9.26 40.07 60.10
CA LYS A 268 8.06 40.47 60.87
C LYS A 268 7.83 39.58 62.11
N LEU A 269 8.07 38.27 62.00
CA LEU A 269 7.96 37.35 63.13
C LEU A 269 9.04 37.63 64.20
N GLU A 270 10.26 37.98 63.79
CA GLU A 270 11.34 38.35 64.71
C GLU A 270 11.07 39.72 65.35
N GLN A 271 10.55 40.70 64.60
CA GLN A 271 10.07 41.99 65.13
C GLN A 271 8.96 41.82 66.19
N VAL A 272 7.95 40.97 65.92
CA VAL A 272 6.86 40.67 66.87
C VAL A 272 7.40 40.01 68.14
N LYS A 273 8.38 39.09 68.03
CA LYS A 273 9.05 38.50 69.21
C LYS A 273 9.72 39.59 70.07
N PHE A 274 10.51 40.49 69.47
CA PHE A 274 11.11 41.60 70.20
C PHE A 274 10.06 42.51 70.85
N GLN A 275 8.95 42.81 70.16
CA GLN A 275 7.87 43.61 70.72
C GLN A 275 7.20 42.93 71.93
N THR A 276 6.92 41.62 71.86
CA THR A 276 6.35 40.89 73.01
C THR A 276 7.31 40.80 74.20
N LEU A 277 8.62 40.66 73.97
CA LEU A 277 9.64 40.72 75.02
C LEU A 277 9.71 42.12 75.65
N GLN A 278 9.60 43.19 74.86
CA GLN A 278 9.57 44.56 75.36
C GLN A 278 8.34 44.83 76.24
N TRP A 279 7.15 44.37 75.84
CA TRP A 279 5.94 44.43 76.68
C TRP A 279 6.10 43.63 77.98
N LEU A 280 6.65 42.41 77.91
CA LEU A 280 6.90 41.58 79.10
C LEU A 280 7.84 42.27 80.09
N MET A 281 8.96 42.84 79.60
CA MET A 281 9.88 43.61 80.44
C MET A 281 9.22 44.85 81.05
N GLY A 282 8.36 45.55 80.31
CA GLY A 282 7.57 46.67 80.83
C GLY A 282 6.63 46.26 81.98
N VAL A 283 5.88 45.17 81.80
CA VAL A 283 4.97 44.64 82.84
C VAL A 283 5.74 44.17 84.08
N CYS A 284 6.83 43.41 83.91
CA CYS A 284 7.67 42.96 85.02
C CYS A 284 8.29 44.13 85.80
N THR A 285 8.78 45.16 85.09
CA THR A 285 9.36 46.37 85.71
C THR A 285 8.29 47.17 86.46
N GLY A 286 7.09 47.32 85.88
CA GLY A 286 5.95 47.97 86.54
C GLY A 286 5.51 47.23 87.81
N PHE A 287 5.41 45.90 87.76
CA PHE A 287 5.05 45.10 88.92
C PHE A 287 6.12 45.18 90.03
N ALA A 288 7.40 45.15 89.68
CA ALA A 288 8.50 45.36 90.63
C ALA A 288 8.46 46.76 91.26
N ALA A 289 8.14 47.81 90.49
CA ALA A 289 7.99 49.16 91.01
C ALA A 289 6.80 49.29 91.99
N VAL A 290 5.66 48.62 91.71
CA VAL A 290 4.51 48.55 92.62
C VAL A 290 4.87 47.81 93.92
N LEU A 291 5.57 46.67 93.83
CA LEU A 291 6.04 45.93 95.00
C LEU A 291 6.99 46.76 95.87
N LEU A 292 7.96 47.45 95.27
CA LEU A 292 8.88 48.34 95.98
C LEU A 292 8.16 49.55 96.61
N GLY A 293 7.16 50.10 95.93
CA GLY A 293 6.30 51.16 96.46
C GLY A 293 5.47 50.70 97.66
N ALA A 294 4.87 49.51 97.59
CA ALA A 294 4.11 48.91 98.69
C ALA A 294 5.02 48.54 99.88
N TRP A 295 6.18 47.96 99.63
CA TRP A 295 7.18 47.65 100.66
C TRP A 295 7.63 48.91 101.41
N ARG A 296 7.89 50.00 100.68
CA ARG A 296 8.24 51.32 101.24
C ARG A 296 7.11 52.00 102.02
N LEU A 297 5.87 51.54 101.87
CA LEU A 297 4.70 52.08 102.60
C LEU A 297 4.31 51.21 103.81
N LEU A 298 4.90 50.02 103.93
CA LEU A 298 4.70 49.06 105.03
C LEU A 298 5.81 49.13 106.10
N MET A 299 6.97 49.72 105.76
CA MET A 299 8.17 49.88 106.60
C MET A 299 8.37 51.35 106.99
#